data_AF-A0A920DWV2-F1
#
_entry.id   AF-A0A920DWV2-F1
#
_cell.length_a   1.000
_cell.length_b   1.000
_cell.length_c   1.000
_cell.angle_alpha   90.00
_cell.angle_beta   90.00
_cell.angle_gamma   90.00
#
_symmetry.space_group_name_H-M   'P 1'
#
loop_
_entity.id
_entity.type
_entity.pdbx_description
1 polymer ?
#
loop_
_entity_poly.entity_id
_entity_poly.type
_entity_poly.pdbx_seq_one_letter_code
_entity_poly.pdbx_strand_id
1 'polypeptide(L)' 'MKLLTFKLKKEQNLRVGALKNENIVDLSEASLPSDMVEFINLGDIGIEKATDYLESNITGISPEI' A
#
# COMPACT_ATOMS: atom_id res chain seq x y z
N MET A 1 6.24 8.90 0.20
CA MET A 1 5.21 8.08 0.89
C MET A 1 5.59 7.92 2.36
N LYS A 2 4.62 7.93 3.28
CA LYS A 2 4.84 7.55 4.69
C LYS A 2 4.24 6.17 4.92
N LEU A 3 5.07 5.22 5.34
CA LEU A 3 4.66 3.84 5.61
C LEU A 3 4.50 3.63 7.12
N LEU A 4 3.61 2.70 7.48
CA LEU A 4 3.41 2.27 8.85
C LEU A 4 3.02 0.79 8.91
N THR A 5 3.26 0.18 10.06
CA THR A 5 2.68 -1.12 10.40
C THR A 5 1.47 -0.90 11.29
N PHE A 6 0.38 -1.61 11.03
CA PHE A 6 -0.83 -1.54 11.84
C PHE A 6 -1.49 -2.91 11.99
N LYS A 7 -2.52 -2.99 12.82
CA LYS A 7 -3.40 -4.16 12.94
C LYS A 7 -4.84 -3.70 13.10
N LEU A 8 -5.77 -4.49 12.59
CA LEU A 8 -7.19 -4.25 12.82
C LEU A 8 -7.58 -4.70 14.22
N LYS A 9 -8.47 -3.98 14.91
CA LYS A 9 -8.84 -4.27 16.30
C LYS A 9 -9.32 -5.71 16.55
N LYS A 10 -9.91 -6.35 15.54
CA LYS A 10 -10.42 -7.73 15.59
C LYS A 10 -9.44 -8.78 15.04
N GLU A 11 -8.28 -8.36 14.56
CA GLU A 11 -7.29 -9.24 13.94
C GLU A 11 -5.92 -9.09 14.62
N GLN A 12 -5.17 -10.19 14.65
CA GLN A 12 -3.85 -10.22 15.30
C GLN A 12 -2.72 -9.95 14.28
N ASN A 13 -3.00 -10.10 12.98
CA ASN A 13 -1.98 -10.00 11.94
C ASN A 13 -1.56 -8.55 11.73
N LEU A 14 -0.25 -8.33 11.72
CA LEU A 14 0.33 -7.06 11.30
C LEU A 14 0.18 -6.90 9.78
N ARG A 15 -0.03 -5.65 9.36
CA ARG A 15 -0.15 -5.25 7.97
C ARG A 15 0.71 -4.03 7.71
N VAL A 16 1.15 -3.86 6.47
CA VAL A 16 1.80 -2.64 6.00
C VAL A 16 0.73 -1.74 5.40
N GLY A 17 0.75 -0.47 5.78
CA GLY A 17 -0.12 0.56 5.23
C GLY A 17 0.66 1.81 4.86
N ALA A 18 0.03 2.65 4.05
CA ALA A 18 0.54 3.96 3.68
C ALA A 18 -0.43 5.06 4.12
N LEU A 19 0.11 6.18 4.60
CA LEU A 19 -0.69 7.35 4.96
C LEU A 19 -0.97 8.18 3.70
N LYS A 20 -2.26 8.35 3.35
CA LYS A 20 -2.74 9.20 2.25
C LYS A 20 -3.91 10.06 2.74
N ASN A 21 -3.78 11.39 2.66
CA ASN A 21 -4.83 12.34 3.09
C ASN A 21 -5.40 12.02 4.48
N GLU A 22 -4.52 11.81 5.47
CA GLU A 22 -4.87 11.44 6.85
C GLU A 22 -5.53 10.06 7.04
N ASN A 23 -5.73 9.31 5.95
CA ASN A 23 -6.24 7.96 5.98
C ASN A 23 -5.11 6.94 5.87
N ILE A 24 -5.30 5.77 6.48
CA ILE A 24 -4.41 4.62 6.29
C ILE A 24 -4.98 3.79 5.15
N VAL A 25 -4.20 3.66 4.07
CA VAL A 25 -4.50 2.73 2.98
C VAL A 25 -3.79 1.41 3.28
N ASP A 26 -4.56 0.33 3.33
CA ASP A 26 -4.03 -1.02 3.50
C ASP A 26 -3.37 -1.49 2.20
N LEU A 27 -2.09 -1.87 2.27
CA LEU A 27 -1.33 -2.35 1.11
C LEU A 27 -1.38 -3.88 0.96
N SER A 28 -2.06 -4.62 1.86
CA SER A 28 -2.19 -6.07 1.74
C SER A 28 -2.88 -6.50 0.44
N GLU A 29 -3.77 -5.66 -0.09
CA GLU A 29 -4.52 -5.91 -1.34
C GLU A 29 -3.68 -5.64 -2.61
N ALA A 30 -2.51 -4.99 -2.47
CA ALA A 30 -1.67 -4.57 -3.59
C ALA A 30 -0.66 -5.65 -4.06
N SER A 31 -0.86 -6.92 -3.66
CA SER A 31 0.15 -8.00 -3.81
C SER A 31 1.52 -7.61 -3.25
N LEU A 32 1.52 -6.85 -2.16
CA LEU A 32 2.71 -6.40 -1.44
C LEU A 32 2.87 -7.19 -0.13
N PRO A 33 4.11 -7.39 0.36
CA PRO A 33 4.36 -8.08 1.62
C PRO A 33 3.65 -7.40 2.80
N SER A 34 3.14 -8.21 3.72
CA SER A 34 2.54 -7.74 4.98
C SER A 34 3.57 -7.49 6.08
N ASP A 35 4.82 -7.94 5.88
CA ASP A 35 5.95 -7.62 6.74
C ASP A 35 6.73 -6.41 6.20
N MET A 36 7.11 -5.50 7.11
CA MET A 36 7.78 -4.25 6.73
C MET A 36 9.21 -4.48 6.23
N VAL A 37 9.93 -5.46 6.78
CA VAL A 37 11.30 -5.76 6.35
C VAL A 37 11.27 -6.38 4.96
N GLU A 38 10.36 -7.32 4.71
CA GLU A 38 10.13 -7.87 3.36
C GLU A 38 9.71 -6.78 2.36
N PHE A 39 8.84 -5.85 2.77
CA PHE A 39 8.47 -4.69 1.95
C PHE A 39 9.70 -3.85 1.59
N ILE A 40 10.54 -3.51 2.57
CA ILE A 40 11.76 -2.70 2.34
C ILE A 40 12.74 -3.43 1.42
N ASN A 41 12.84 -4.76 1.54
CA ASN A 41 13.71 -5.57 0.70
C ASN A 41 13.31 -5.58 -0.78
N LEU A 42 12.07 -5.21 -1.12
CA LEU A 42 11.67 -4.99 -2.52
C LEU A 42 12.31 -3.73 -3.13
N GLY A 43 12.80 -2.82 -2.29
CA GLY A 43 13.39 -1.55 -2.72
C GLY A 43 12.43 -0.76 -3.60
N ASP A 44 12.94 -0.25 -4.72
CA ASP A 44 12.19 0.62 -5.64
C ASP A 44 10.93 -0.06 -6.19
N ILE A 45 10.97 -1.37 -6.44
CA ILE A 45 9.81 -2.13 -6.95
C ILE A 45 8.65 -2.11 -5.94
N GLY A 46 8.95 -2.20 -4.64
CA GLY A 46 7.93 -2.13 -3.59
C GLY A 46 7.30 -0.74 -3.50
N ILE A 47 8.12 0.30 -3.68
CA ILE A 47 7.67 1.70 -3.67
C ILE A 47 6.82 2.02 -4.90
N GLU A 48 7.23 1.58 -6.09
CA GLU A 48 6.48 1.77 -7.35
C GLU A 48 5.09 1.14 -7.25
N LYS A 49 5.01 -0.15 -6.91
CA LYS A 49 3.73 -0.87 -6.74
C LYS A 49 2.83 -0.24 -5.69
N ALA A 50 3.39 0.17 -4.55
CA ALA A 50 2.62 0.85 -3.50
C ALA A 50 2.07 2.18 -3.99
N THR A 51 2.87 2.93 -4.76
CA THR A 51 2.47 4.23 -5.33
C THR A 51 1.39 4.04 -6.39
N ASP A 52 1.56 3.09 -7.31
CA ASP A 52 0.56 2.73 -8.32
C ASP A 52 -0.76 2.37 -7.65
N TYR A 53 -0.73 1.53 -6.62
CA TYR A 53 -1.93 1.16 -5.87
C TYR A 53 -2.58 2.38 -5.20
N LEU A 54 -1.81 3.23 -4.54
CA LEU A 54 -2.32 4.44 -3.90
C LEU A 54 -2.99 5.40 -4.90
N GLU A 55 -2.40 5.56 -6.07
CA GLU A 55 -2.89 6.46 -7.13
C GLU A 55 -3.96 5.82 -8.03
N SER A 56 -4.07 4.48 -8.07
CA SER A 56 -5.08 3.74 -8.83
C SER A 56 -6.53 3.97 -8.38
N ASN A 57 -6.75 4.76 -7.34
CA ASN A 57 -8.08 5.33 -7.02
C ASN A 57 -8.56 6.39 -8.04
N ILE A 58 -7.90 6.54 -9.19
CA ILE A 58 -8.55 7.09 -10.39
C ILE A 58 -9.62 6.09 -10.83
N THR A 59 -10.86 6.33 -10.40
CA THR A 59 -12.07 5.77 -11.02
C THR A 59 -12.23 6.35 -12.43
N GLY A 60 -11.48 5.81 -13.39
CA GLY A 60 -11.61 6.22 -14.79
C GLY A 60 -10.56 5.61 -15.68
N ILE A 61 -11.00 4.75 -16.61
CA ILE A 61 -10.25 4.50 -17.84
C ILE A 61 -10.28 5.82 -18.61
N SER A 62 -9.14 6.47 -18.85
CA SER A 62 -9.07 7.56 -19.83
C SER A 62 -9.15 6.92 -21.21
N PRO A 63 -10.24 7.07 -21.97
CA PRO A 63 -10.36 6.45 -23.27
C PRO A 63 -9.75 7.40 -24.30
N GLU A 64 -8.43 7.61 -24.28
CA GLU A 64 -7.76 8.37 -25.34
C GLU A 64 -6.27 7.97 -25.41
N ILE A 65 -6.00 6.95 -26.21
CA ILE A 65 -4.82 6.88 -27.10
C ILE A 65 -5.37 6.67 -28.50
#